data_AF-A0A534A4I4-F1
#
_entry.id   AF-A0A534A4I4-F1
#
_cell.length_a   1.000
_cell.length_b   1.000
_cell.length_c   1.000
_cell.angle_alpha   90.00
_cell.angle_beta   90.00
_cell.angle_gamma   90.00
#
_symmetry.space_group_name_H-M   'P 1'
#
loop_
_entity.id
_entity.type
_entity.pdbx_description
1 polymer ?
#
loop_
_entity_poly.entity_id
_entity_poly.type
_entity_poly.pdbx_seq_one_letter_code
_entity_poly.pdbx_strand_id
1 'polypeptide(L)' 'GPKLKGQIHVLVGDMDTFYLNLAVYRLEEFLTRAKPLADAEFGYGRPMKPHGWQPWTNAELMRIMARHIERHRPRR' A
#
# COMPACT_ATOMS: atom_id res chain seq x y z
N GLY A 1 3.55 -10.95 10.56
CA GLY A 1 2.85 -11.45 11.76
C GLY A 1 1.35 -11.58 11.47
N PRO A 2 0.57 -12.43 12.17
CA PRO A 2 -0.84 -12.68 11.82
C PRO A 2 -1.72 -11.42 11.80
N LYS A 3 -1.41 -10.43 12.67
CA LYS A 3 -2.10 -9.14 12.73
C LYS A 3 -1.93 -8.26 11.50
N LEU A 4 -0.89 -8.49 10.70
CA LEU A 4 -0.57 -7.69 9.51
C LEU A 4 -1.09 -8.31 8.21
N LYS A 5 -1.65 -9.52 8.28
CA LYS A 5 -2.12 -10.25 7.09
C LYS A 5 -3.20 -9.44 6.37
N GLY A 6 -2.93 -9.04 5.13
CA GLY A 6 -3.89 -8.29 4.30
C GLY A 6 -4.08 -6.83 4.70
N GLN A 7 -3.19 -6.27 5.53
CA GLN A 7 -3.36 -4.92 6.10
C GLN A 7 -2.44 -3.86 5.48
N ILE A 8 -1.38 -4.27 4.78
CA ILE A 8 -0.35 -3.36 4.26
C ILE A 8 -0.60 -3.15 2.77
N HIS A 9 -0.82 -1.89 2.38
CA HIS A 9 -0.97 -1.48 0.99
C HIS A 9 0.02 -0.33 0.74
N VAL A 10 0.95 -0.50 -0.21
CA VAL A 10 2.00 0.49 -0.51
C VAL A 10 1.89 0.90 -1.97
N LEU A 11 1.82 2.21 -2.21
CA LEU A 11 1.69 2.80 -3.54
C LEU A 11 2.85 3.77 -3.74
N VAL A 12 3.53 3.68 -4.87
CA VAL A 12 4.66 4.56 -5.22
C VAL A 12 4.71 4.80 -6.71
N GLY A 13 5.15 5.98 -7.13
CA GLY A 13 5.46 6.23 -8.53
C GLY A 13 6.69 5.44 -9.00
N ASP A 14 6.67 4.90 -10.21
CA ASP A 14 7.83 4.18 -10.77
C ASP A 14 9.04 5.11 -11.03
N MET A 15 8.79 6.42 -11.14
CA MET A 15 9.77 7.50 -11.24
C MET A 15 9.59 8.49 -10.09
N ASP A 16 9.50 7.98 -8.86
CA ASP A 16 9.47 8.81 -7.66
C ASP A 16 10.66 9.79 -7.66
N THR A 17 10.37 11.08 -7.54
CA THR A 17 11.36 12.17 -7.65
C THR A 17 12.36 12.19 -6.50
N PHE A 18 12.12 11.41 -5.45
CA PHE A 18 13.02 11.18 -4.33
C PHE A 18 13.63 9.76 -4.32
N TYR A 19 13.45 8.99 -5.39
CA TYR A 19 13.98 7.63 -5.55
C TYR A 19 13.52 6.63 -4.48
N LEU A 20 12.37 6.88 -3.83
CA LEU A 20 11.84 6.03 -2.76
C LEU A 20 11.28 4.70 -3.29
N ASN A 21 10.96 4.62 -4.58
CA ASN A 21 10.56 3.39 -5.28
C ASN A 21 11.55 2.24 -5.05
N LEU A 22 12.86 2.53 -4.97
CA LEU A 22 13.90 1.52 -4.70
C LEU A 22 13.75 0.88 -3.31
N ALA A 23 13.36 1.66 -2.30
CA ALA A 23 13.09 1.14 -0.97
C ALA A 23 11.80 0.31 -0.94
N VAL A 24 10.79 0.70 -1.74
CA VAL A 24 9.53 -0.05 -1.86
C VAL A 24 9.76 -1.42 -2.48
N TYR A 25 10.60 -1.55 -3.52
CA TYR A 25 10.99 -2.87 -4.06
C TYR A 25 11.63 -3.78 -2.99
N ARG A 26 12.50 -3.22 -2.14
CA ARG A 26 13.13 -3.98 -1.05
C ARG A 26 12.12 -4.39 0.02
N LEU A 27 11.16 -3.52 0.33
CA LEU A 27 10.08 -3.83 1.27
C LEU A 27 9.19 -4.96 0.75
N GLU A 28 8.83 -4.93 -0.54
CA GLU A 28 8.07 -5.98 -1.20
C GLU A 28 8.77 -7.33 -1.15
N GLU A 29 10.07 -7.37 -1.47
CA GLU A 29 10.88 -8.59 -1.36
C GLU A 29 10.88 -9.14 0.07
N PHE A 30 11.05 -8.26 1.06
CA PHE A 30 11.05 -8.65 2.48
C PHE A 30 9.69 -9.22 2.91
N LEU A 31 8.58 -8.53 2.60
CA LEU A 31 7.25 -8.94 3.05
C LEU A 31 6.74 -10.21 2.36
N THR A 32 7.14 -10.43 1.11
CA THR A 32 6.82 -11.67 0.36
C THR A 32 7.49 -12.90 0.97
N ARG A 33 8.62 -12.73 1.65
CA ARG A 33 9.38 -13.81 2.30
C ARG A 33 9.15 -13.90 3.80
N ALA A 34 8.41 -12.96 4.39
CA ALA A 34 8.17 -12.90 5.82
C ALA A 34 7.42 -14.14 6.33
N LYS A 35 7.75 -14.58 7.55
CA LYS A 35 7.07 -15.70 8.22
C LYS A 35 6.50 -15.24 9.57
N PRO A 36 5.16 -15.25 9.76
CA PRO A 36 4.12 -15.56 8.77
C PRO A 36 3.96 -14.44 7.74
N LEU A 37 3.47 -14.81 6.55
CA LEU A 37 3.24 -13.92 5.40
C LEU A 37 2.39 -12.72 5.80
N ALA A 38 2.78 -11.54 5.29
CA ALA A 38 2.04 -10.30 5.49
C ALA A 38 0.88 -10.12 4.50
N ASP A 39 0.91 -10.82 3.34
CA ASP A 39 -0.14 -10.70 2.32
C ASP A 39 -0.40 -9.22 1.96
N ALA A 40 0.68 -8.50 1.68
CA ALA A 40 0.68 -7.05 1.43
C ALA A 40 0.49 -6.76 -0.06
N GLU A 41 -0.18 -5.64 -0.38
CA GLU A 41 -0.40 -5.18 -1.75
C GLU A 41 0.60 -4.07 -2.11
N PHE A 42 1.16 -4.16 -3.31
CA PHE A 42 2.09 -3.15 -3.86
C PHE A 42 1.58 -2.65 -5.21
N GLY A 43 1.51 -1.33 -5.38
CA GLY A 43 1.14 -0.70 -6.64
C GLY A 43 2.21 0.29 -7.09
N TYR A 44 2.73 0.07 -8.29
CA TYR A 44 3.71 0.96 -8.92
C TYR A 44 3.02 1.80 -9.99
N GLY A 45 3.00 3.12 -9.80
CA GLY A 45 2.44 4.06 -10.75
C GLY A 45 3.29 4.07 -12.01
N ARG A 46 2.78 3.47 -13.08
CA ARG A 46 3.47 3.35 -14.37
C ARG A 46 2.61 3.88 -15.52
N PRO A 47 3.23 4.35 -16.61
CA PRO A 47 4.64 4.74 -16.70
C PRO A 47 4.85 6.15 -16.09
N MET A 48 6.07 6.38 -15.61
CA MET A 48 6.64 7.70 -15.27
C MET A 48 5.83 8.53 -14.27
N LYS A 49 5.43 7.94 -13.15
CA LYS A 49 4.70 8.65 -12.09
C LYS A 49 5.65 9.17 -11.00
N PRO A 50 5.47 10.45 -10.56
CA PRO A 50 6.38 11.09 -9.60
C PRO A 50 6.03 10.74 -8.15
N HIS A 51 6.72 11.41 -7.22
CA HIS A 51 6.41 11.32 -5.79
C HIS A 51 4.97 11.76 -5.49
N GLY A 52 4.34 11.09 -4.52
CA GLY A 52 2.96 11.35 -4.13
C GLY A 52 1.89 10.77 -5.07
N TRP A 53 2.29 9.96 -6.06
CA TRP A 53 1.33 9.28 -6.93
C TRP A 53 0.44 8.29 -6.16
N GLN A 54 -0.84 8.29 -6.52
CA GLN A 54 -1.81 7.26 -6.16
C GLN A 54 -2.84 7.11 -7.30
N PRO A 55 -3.51 5.94 -7.43
CA PRO A 55 -4.45 5.68 -8.54
C PRO A 55 -5.83 6.31 -8.33
N TRP A 56 -6.09 6.92 -7.17
CA TRP A 56 -7.38 7.47 -6.80
C TRP A 56 -7.34 8.98 -6.66
N THR A 57 -8.48 9.63 -6.85
CA THR A 57 -8.71 10.96 -6.31
C THR A 57 -8.73 10.90 -4.77
N ASN A 58 -8.48 12.04 -4.11
CA ASN A 58 -8.59 12.11 -2.64
C ASN A 58 -9.98 11.71 -2.14
N ALA A 59 -11.04 12.07 -2.85
CA ALA A 59 -12.41 11.70 -2.48
C ALA A 59 -12.64 10.19 -2.54
N GLU A 60 -12.09 9.51 -3.56
CA GLU A 60 -12.16 8.05 -3.66
C GLU A 60 -11.34 7.36 -2.58
N LEU A 61 -10.14 7.86 -2.27
CA LEU A 61 -9.32 7.35 -1.17
C LEU A 61 -10.09 7.46 0.16
N MET A 62 -10.72 8.59 0.44
CA MET A 62 -11.55 8.76 1.65
C MET A 62 -12.68 7.73 1.71
N ARG A 63 -13.33 7.41 0.59
CA ARG A 63 -14.37 6.37 0.55
C ARG A 63 -13.80 4.97 0.79
N ILE A 64 -12.61 4.67 0.25
CA ILE A 64 -11.91 3.40 0.50
C ILE A 64 -11.61 3.24 1.99
N MET A 65 -11.03 4.28 2.60
CA MET A 65 -10.70 4.30 4.04
C MET A 65 -11.96 4.16 4.90
N ALA A 66 -13.04 4.89 4.58
CA ALA A 66 -14.30 4.79 5.29
C ALA A 66 -14.89 3.37 5.26
N ARG A 67 -14.87 2.71 4.09
CA ARG A 67 -15.32 1.30 3.98
C ARG A 67 -14.46 0.35 4.81
N HIS A 68 -13.14 0.55 4.83
CA HIS A 68 -12.25 -0.25 5.66
C HIS A 68 -12.58 -0.08 7.15
N ILE A 69 -12.78 1.15 7.62
CA ILE A 69 -13.14 1.45 9.01
C ILE A 69 -14.46 0.78 9.38
N GLU A 70 -15.50 0.93 8.56
CA GLU A 70 -16.82 0.34 8.83
C GLU A 70 -16.76 -1.19 8.93
N ARG A 71 -15.96 -1.85 8.07
CA ARG A 71 -15.80 -3.31 8.09
C ARG A 71 -15.10 -3.83 9.35
N HIS A 72 -14.19 -3.04 9.92
CA HIS A 72 -13.34 -3.48 11.04
C HIS A 72 -13.66 -2.79 12.36
N ARG A 73 -14.72 -1.99 12.43
CA ARG A 73 -15.13 -1.33 13.67
C ARG A 73 -15.47 -2.38 14.74
N PRO A 74 -15.18 -2.12 16.02
CA PRO A 74 -15.64 -2.97 17.11
C PRO A 74 -17.16 -3.08 17.09
N ARG A 75 -17.69 -4.30 17.20
CA ARG A 75 -19.11 -4.50 17.48
C ARG A 75 -19.37 -4.02 18.91
N ARG A 76 -20.36 -3.13 19.08
CA ARG A 76 -20.92 -2.82 20.39
C ARG A 76 -21.85 -3.93 20.84
#